data_AF-A0A3N5CXY4-F1
#
_entry.id   AF-A0A3N5CXY4-F1
#
_cell.length_a   1.000
_cell.length_b   1.000
_cell.length_c   1.000
_cell.angle_alpha   90.00
_cell.angle_beta   90.00
_cell.angle_gamma   90.00
#
_symmetry.space_group_name_H-M   'P 1'
#
loop_
_entity.id
_entity.type
_entity.pdbx_description
1 polymer ?
#
loop_
_entity_poly.entity_id
_entity_poly.type
_entity_poly.pdbx_seq_one_letter_code
_entity_poly.pdbx_strand_id
1 'polypeptide(L)'
;MADRIACRTRDFVSNKASIMKLPVRIAVLSVACLLAGCGQNLGTYAVESVHIATSPPVRAKTAAYYGEFLEIRLRSETNLTALADAVDSVYVHADFCPLSNPRGLIAFGPYSGNGDDLGLLSASPVLQPGTDDAFHYRVYVPVAHREVRPETSGQVRLPTYDLRETKDDLCLRLFSPGYNITDSRSKTIRVPAKMIPALE
;
A
#
# COMPACT_ATOMS: atom_id res chain seq x y z
N MET A 1 12.42 9.71 27.96
CA MET A 1 11.20 10.21 28.64
C MET A 1 10.42 10.97 27.58
N ALA A 2 9.64 10.26 26.76
CA ALA A 2 8.24 9.90 27.03
C ALA A 2 7.36 11.15 27.14
N ASP A 3 6.75 11.55 26.01
CA ASP A 3 5.40 12.06 26.06
C ASP A 3 4.60 11.64 24.82
N ARG A 4 3.36 11.25 25.08
CA ARG A 4 2.44 10.51 24.20
C ARG A 4 1.49 11.47 23.48
N ILE A 5 1.20 11.22 22.21
CA ILE A 5 -0.01 11.76 21.54
C ILE A 5 -0.55 10.62 20.65
N ALA A 6 -1.41 9.74 21.15
CA ALA A 6 -2.85 9.91 21.36
C ALA A 6 -3.61 10.27 20.06
N CYS A 7 -4.27 9.27 19.48
CA CYS A 7 -5.29 9.43 18.46
C CYS A 7 -6.30 10.51 18.88
N ARG A 8 -6.37 11.59 18.10
CA ARG A 8 -7.23 12.75 18.36
C ARG A 8 -8.70 12.39 18.12
N THR A 9 -9.45 12.19 19.20
CA THR A 9 -10.92 12.12 19.19
C THR A 9 -11.50 13.50 18.84
N ARG A 10 -12.40 13.55 17.85
CA ARG A 10 -13.20 14.74 17.51
C ARG A 10 -14.08 15.14 18.70
N ASP A 11 -14.03 16.42 19.06
CA ASP A 11 -14.91 17.04 20.07
C ASP A 11 -16.38 16.94 19.64
N PHE A 12 -17.17 16.27 20.47
CA PHE A 12 -18.62 16.19 20.33
C PHE A 12 -19.22 17.46 20.96
N VAL A 13 -19.87 18.28 20.14
CA VAL A 13 -20.56 19.51 20.55
C VAL A 13 -21.64 19.16 21.58
N SER A 14 -21.49 19.72 22.79
CA SER A 14 -22.40 19.54 23.92
C SER A 14 -23.64 20.42 23.74
N ASN A 15 -24.74 19.81 23.31
CA ASN A 15 -26.08 20.37 23.45
C ASN A 15 -26.54 20.22 24.91
N LYS A 16 -26.80 21.35 25.58
CA LYS A 16 -27.44 21.37 26.91
C LYS A 16 -28.88 20.86 26.78
N ALA A 17 -29.14 19.65 27.23
CA ALA A 17 -30.49 19.14 27.46
C ALA A 17 -30.61 18.60 28.89
N SER A 18 -31.80 18.84 29.46
CA SER A 18 -32.17 18.77 30.86
C SER A 18 -31.85 17.47 31.60
N ILE A 19 -31.50 17.65 32.87
CA ILE A 19 -31.16 16.62 33.85
C ILE A 19 -32.38 15.72 34.12
N MET A 20 -32.32 14.47 33.67
CA MET A 20 -33.19 13.39 34.13
C MET A 20 -32.30 12.28 34.71
N LYS A 21 -32.44 12.04 36.01
CA LYS A 21 -31.63 11.07 36.78
C LYS A 21 -32.03 9.65 36.39
N LEU A 22 -31.13 8.89 35.76
CA LEU A 22 -31.27 7.43 35.55
C LEU A 22 -30.20 6.65 36.33
N PRO A 23 -30.50 5.42 36.78
CA PRO A 23 -29.70 4.70 37.78
C PRO A 23 -28.37 4.17 37.24
N VAL A 24 -27.36 4.38 38.08
CA VAL A 24 -25.94 4.06 37.94
C VAL A 24 -25.72 2.55 38.01
N ARG A 25 -25.87 1.75 36.94
CA ARG A 25 -25.30 0.37 36.83
C ARG A 25 -25.14 -0.17 35.39
N ILE A 26 -24.73 0.62 34.39
CA ILE A 26 -24.27 0.08 33.09
C ILE A 26 -23.19 1.00 32.51
N ALA A 27 -21.93 0.88 32.94
CA ALA A 27 -20.85 1.73 32.41
C ALA A 27 -19.45 1.10 32.47
N VAL A 28 -19.31 -0.21 32.16
CA VAL A 28 -17.97 -0.86 32.18
C VAL A 28 -17.61 -1.61 30.89
N LEU A 29 -18.48 -1.70 29.87
CA LEU A 29 -18.17 -2.47 28.64
C LEU A 29 -17.65 -1.68 27.44
N SER A 30 -17.46 -0.35 27.54
CA SER A 30 -17.17 0.48 26.35
C SER A 30 -15.70 0.81 26.11
N VAL A 31 -14.78 0.44 27.02
CA VAL A 31 -13.35 0.85 26.92
C VAL A 31 -12.48 -0.21 26.22
N ALA A 32 -12.91 -1.48 26.15
CA ALA A 32 -12.09 -2.55 25.58
C ALA A 32 -11.99 -2.52 24.04
N CYS A 33 -12.89 -1.84 23.32
CA CYS A 33 -12.85 -1.73 21.85
C CYS A 33 -11.88 -0.64 21.34
N LEU A 34 -11.30 0.19 22.21
CA LEU A 34 -10.41 1.30 21.80
C LEU A 34 -8.93 0.93 21.79
N LEU A 35 -8.57 -0.31 22.18
CA LEU A 35 -7.19 -0.81 22.22
C LEU A 35 -6.85 -1.79 21.08
N ALA A 36 -7.80 -2.05 20.17
CA ALA A 36 -7.44 -2.65 18.88
C ALA A 36 -6.69 -1.59 18.08
N GLY A 37 -5.36 -1.57 18.21
CA GLY A 37 -4.46 -0.72 17.44
C GLY A 37 -4.84 -0.82 15.96
N CYS A 38 -5.46 0.23 15.45
CA CYS A 38 -5.78 0.31 14.04
C CYS A 38 -4.50 0.79 13.36
N GLY A 39 -3.85 -0.07 12.57
CA GLY A 39 -2.81 0.38 11.66
C GLY A 39 -3.32 1.56 10.83
N GLN A 40 -2.43 2.50 10.48
CA GLN A 40 -2.79 3.68 9.71
C GLN A 40 -3.41 3.24 8.38
N ASN A 41 -4.56 3.82 8.03
CA ASN A 41 -5.13 3.60 6.71
C ASN A 41 -4.27 4.35 5.69
N LEU A 42 -3.67 3.61 4.76
CA LEU A 42 -2.83 4.17 3.70
C LEU A 42 -3.66 4.66 2.51
N GLY A 43 -4.99 4.62 2.58
CA GLY A 43 -5.87 5.21 1.58
C GLY A 43 -6.54 4.20 0.65
N THR A 44 -7.25 4.76 -0.33
CA THR A 44 -7.88 4.04 -1.43
C THR A 44 -7.30 4.54 -2.75
N TYR A 45 -7.04 3.64 -3.68
CA TYR A 45 -6.37 3.95 -4.94
C TYR A 45 -7.21 3.46 -6.11
N ALA A 46 -7.33 4.29 -7.14
CA ALA A 46 -7.91 3.92 -8.42
C ALA A 46 -6.78 3.62 -9.42
N VAL A 47 -6.97 2.61 -10.27
CA VAL A 47 -6.06 2.32 -11.38
C VAL A 47 -6.37 3.28 -12.52
N GLU A 48 -5.41 4.12 -12.91
CA GLU A 48 -5.57 5.06 -14.02
C GLU A 48 -5.20 4.40 -15.34
N SER A 49 -4.03 3.77 -15.39
CA SER A 49 -3.52 3.12 -16.59
C SER A 49 -2.57 1.99 -16.23
N VAL A 50 -2.40 1.09 -17.20
CA VAL A 50 -1.46 -0.03 -17.12
C VAL A 50 -0.75 -0.12 -18.46
N HIS A 51 0.58 -0.14 -18.45
CA HIS A 51 1.39 -0.28 -19.67
C HIS A 51 2.69 -1.02 -19.40
N ILE A 52 3.31 -1.53 -20.47
CA ILE A 52 4.63 -2.15 -20.38
C ILE A 52 5.70 -1.06 -20.35
N ALA A 53 6.60 -1.15 -19.38
CA ALA A 53 7.76 -0.29 -19.22
C ALA A 53 9.04 -1.14 -19.19
N THR A 54 10.07 -0.66 -19.88
CA THR A 54 11.41 -1.31 -19.94
C THR A 54 12.43 -0.62 -19.03
N SER A 55 12.06 0.49 -18.40
CA SER A 55 12.95 1.29 -17.55
C SER A 55 12.20 1.81 -16.32
N PRO A 56 11.96 0.95 -15.31
CA PRO A 56 11.37 1.40 -14.07
C PRO A 56 12.39 2.24 -13.27
N PRO A 57 11.96 3.10 -12.33
CA PRO A 57 12.83 3.81 -11.39
C PRO A 57 13.43 2.88 -10.31
N VAL A 58 13.67 1.62 -10.66
CA VAL A 58 14.33 0.63 -9.82
C VAL A 58 15.83 0.70 -10.11
N ARG A 59 16.68 0.45 -9.11
CA ARG A 59 18.14 0.41 -9.31
C ARG A 59 18.50 -0.47 -10.51
N ALA A 60 19.36 0.04 -11.39
CA ALA A 60 19.64 -0.52 -12.72
C ALA A 60 19.96 -2.03 -12.73
N LYS A 61 20.67 -2.53 -11.70
CA LYS A 61 21.01 -3.96 -11.59
C LYS A 61 19.78 -4.86 -11.42
N THR A 62 18.77 -4.42 -10.67
CA THR A 62 17.54 -5.17 -10.45
C THR A 62 16.63 -5.06 -11.67
N ALA A 63 16.56 -3.87 -12.30
CA ALA A 63 15.76 -3.66 -13.51
C ALA A 63 16.22 -4.55 -14.68
N ALA A 64 17.54 -4.64 -14.90
CA ALA A 64 18.11 -5.45 -15.97
C ALA A 64 17.82 -6.96 -15.84
N TYR A 65 17.54 -7.44 -14.63
CA TYR A 65 17.27 -8.85 -14.38
C TYR A 65 15.90 -9.31 -14.89
N TYR A 66 14.88 -8.45 -14.81
CA TYR A 66 13.49 -8.80 -15.15
C TYR A 66 13.10 -8.39 -16.56
N GLY A 67 13.81 -7.45 -17.18
CA GLY A 67 13.53 -6.96 -18.53
C GLY A 67 12.31 -6.02 -18.56
N GLU A 68 11.11 -6.58 -18.62
CA GLU A 68 9.86 -5.84 -18.77
C GLU A 68 9.08 -5.76 -17.46
N PHE A 69 8.44 -4.61 -17.24
CA PHE A 69 7.62 -4.34 -16.08
C PHE A 69 6.24 -3.86 -16.51
N LEU A 70 5.22 -4.34 -15.83
CA LEU A 70 3.90 -3.75 -15.84
C LEU A 70 3.93 -2.50 -14.95
N GLU A 71 3.95 -1.30 -15.56
CA GLU A 71 3.76 -0.04 -14.84
C GLU A 71 2.26 0.16 -14.61
N ILE A 72 1.89 0.27 -13.34
CA ILE A 72 0.53 0.47 -12.89
C ILE A 72 0.46 1.88 -12.30
N ARG A 73 -0.23 2.78 -12.99
CA ARG A 73 -0.46 4.15 -12.52
C ARG A 73 -1.68 4.20 -11.64
N LEU A 74 -1.51 4.81 -10.47
CA LEU A 74 -2.52 4.87 -9.44
C LEU A 74 -2.83 6.32 -9.09
N ARG A 75 -4.11 6.60 -8.81
CA ARG A 75 -4.60 7.87 -8.29
C ARG A 75 -5.16 7.71 -6.89
N SER A 76 -4.88 8.67 -6.00
CA SER A 76 -5.50 8.73 -4.68
C SER A 76 -5.63 10.16 -4.17
N GLU A 77 -6.62 10.41 -3.32
CA GLU A 77 -6.70 11.63 -2.51
C GLU A 77 -5.72 11.60 -1.31
N THR A 78 -5.14 10.44 -1.02
CA THR A 78 -4.21 10.28 0.11
C THR A 78 -2.82 10.74 -0.28
N ASN A 79 -2.22 11.64 0.52
CA ASN A 79 -0.80 12.00 0.44
C ASN A 79 0.02 11.05 1.33
N LEU A 80 0.79 10.13 0.73
CA LEU A 80 1.62 9.20 1.51
C LEU A 80 2.70 9.93 2.33
N THR A 81 3.34 10.96 1.79
CA THR A 81 4.40 11.69 2.51
C THR A 81 3.90 12.49 3.71
N ALA A 82 2.61 12.84 3.73
CA ALA A 82 1.99 13.45 4.90
C ALA A 82 1.80 12.47 6.08
N LEU A 83 2.04 11.16 5.86
CA LEU A 83 1.95 10.12 6.88
C LEU A 83 3.32 9.78 7.50
N ALA A 84 4.40 10.47 7.12
CA ALA A 84 5.77 10.15 7.53
C ALA A 84 5.97 10.10 9.06
N ASP A 85 5.21 10.89 9.83
CA ASP A 85 5.26 10.90 11.30
C ASP A 85 4.68 9.62 11.94
N ALA A 86 3.84 8.88 11.21
CA ALA A 86 3.17 7.67 11.68
C ALA A 86 3.68 6.40 10.99
N VAL A 87 4.21 6.55 9.78
CA VAL A 87 4.60 5.47 8.87
C VAL A 87 5.90 5.86 8.20
N ASP A 88 6.97 5.13 8.47
CA ASP A 88 8.28 5.46 7.90
C ASP A 88 8.51 4.79 6.54
N SER A 89 8.17 3.51 6.42
CA SER A 89 8.42 2.74 5.18
C SER A 89 7.14 2.21 4.57
N VAL A 90 6.95 2.36 3.26
CA VAL A 90 5.80 1.81 2.53
C VAL A 90 6.27 0.86 1.44
N TYR A 91 5.63 -0.30 1.34
CA TYR A 91 5.94 -1.34 0.39
C TYR A 91 4.68 -1.77 -0.37
N VAL A 92 4.87 -2.53 -1.44
CA VAL A 92 3.76 -3.08 -2.25
C VAL A 92 3.72 -4.60 -2.10
N HIS A 93 2.57 -5.13 -1.71
CA HIS A 93 2.23 -6.52 -1.95
C HIS A 93 1.49 -6.67 -3.28
N ALA A 94 1.84 -7.69 -4.04
CA ALA A 94 1.15 -8.07 -5.27
C ALA A 94 0.88 -9.58 -5.30
N ASP A 95 -0.30 -9.96 -5.74
CA ASP A 95 -0.66 -11.36 -6.04
C ASP A 95 -1.82 -11.36 -7.05
N PHE A 96 -2.16 -12.52 -7.60
CA PHE A 96 -3.45 -12.70 -8.26
C PHE A 96 -4.59 -12.54 -7.24
N CYS A 97 -5.74 -12.07 -7.69
CA CYS A 97 -6.91 -11.94 -6.83
C CYS A 97 -7.51 -13.33 -6.54
N PRO A 98 -7.95 -13.62 -5.29
CA PRO A 98 -7.89 -12.76 -4.11
C PRO A 98 -6.48 -12.67 -3.51
N LEU A 99 -6.11 -11.47 -3.05
CA LEU A 99 -4.83 -11.20 -2.39
C LEU A 99 -4.67 -12.04 -1.11
N SER A 100 -4.05 -13.21 -1.25
CA SER A 100 -3.89 -14.20 -0.19
C SER A 100 -2.42 -14.49 0.14
N ASN A 101 -1.49 -13.99 -0.69
CA ASN A 101 -0.04 -14.18 -0.58
C ASN A 101 0.51 -15.63 -0.67
N PRO A 102 -0.15 -16.63 -1.31
CA PRO A 102 0.49 -17.93 -1.55
C PRO A 102 1.47 -17.90 -2.73
N ARG A 103 1.36 -16.92 -3.64
CA ARG A 103 2.21 -16.84 -4.85
C ARG A 103 3.14 -15.62 -4.89
N GLY A 104 2.88 -14.57 -4.11
CA GLY A 104 3.79 -13.43 -3.90
C GLY A 104 4.44 -12.92 -5.19
N LEU A 105 3.68 -12.16 -6.00
CA LEU A 105 4.26 -11.50 -7.16
C LEU A 105 5.25 -10.44 -6.68
N ILE A 106 6.32 -10.25 -7.46
CA ILE A 106 7.33 -9.24 -7.16
C ILE A 106 6.74 -7.89 -7.50
N ALA A 107 6.82 -6.92 -6.59
CA ALA A 107 6.39 -5.56 -6.85
C ALA A 107 7.39 -4.55 -6.31
N PHE A 108 7.52 -3.43 -7.01
CA PHE A 108 8.41 -2.32 -6.67
C PHE A 108 7.61 -1.03 -6.49
N GLY A 109 8.10 -0.18 -5.58
CA GLY A 109 7.50 1.10 -5.22
C GLY A 109 6.88 1.08 -3.82
N PRO A 110 5.92 1.97 -3.53
CA PRO A 110 5.33 2.94 -4.47
C PRO A 110 6.35 4.03 -4.89
N TYR A 111 6.19 4.53 -6.11
CA TYR A 111 6.92 5.71 -6.60
C TYR A 111 5.95 6.88 -6.78
N SER A 112 6.46 8.12 -6.72
CA SER A 112 5.70 9.31 -7.06
C SER A 112 5.33 9.33 -8.54
N GLY A 113 4.37 10.19 -8.91
CA GLY A 113 4.05 10.48 -10.31
C GLY A 113 5.27 10.95 -11.14
N ASN A 114 6.31 11.47 -10.49
CA ASN A 114 7.55 11.93 -11.11
C ASN A 114 8.70 10.90 -11.03
N GLY A 115 8.47 9.75 -10.39
CA GLY A 115 9.44 8.65 -10.28
C GLY A 115 10.29 8.65 -9.01
N ASP A 116 10.01 9.53 -8.04
CA ASP A 116 10.69 9.51 -6.75
C ASP A 116 10.31 8.27 -5.95
N ASP A 117 11.28 7.65 -5.28
CA ASP A 117 11.04 6.50 -4.41
C ASP A 117 10.31 6.95 -3.12
N LEU A 118 9.15 6.35 -2.86
CA LEU A 118 8.35 6.59 -1.65
C LEU A 118 8.45 5.43 -0.66
N GLY A 119 9.44 4.56 -0.83
CA GLY A 119 9.71 3.44 0.07
C GLY A 119 10.12 3.88 1.48
N LEU A 120 10.72 5.06 1.62
CA LEU A 120 11.07 5.71 2.90
C LEU A 120 10.49 7.12 2.95
N LEU A 121 9.28 7.25 3.49
CA LEU A 121 8.50 8.49 3.44
C LEU A 121 9.18 9.68 4.11
N SER A 122 9.92 9.44 5.20
CA SER A 122 10.67 10.47 5.91
C SER A 122 11.83 11.07 5.11
N ALA A 123 12.34 10.33 4.12
CA ALA A 123 13.43 10.75 3.24
C ALA A 123 12.95 11.19 1.85
N SER A 124 11.67 11.02 1.54
CA SER A 124 11.08 11.39 0.26
C SER A 124 10.77 12.89 0.19
N PRO A 125 10.90 13.52 -1.00
CA PRO A 125 10.36 14.85 -1.23
C PRO A 125 8.85 14.89 -0.95
N VAL A 126 8.36 16.02 -0.43
CA VAL A 126 6.93 16.22 -0.20
C VAL A 126 6.16 16.09 -1.50
N LEU A 127 5.21 15.17 -1.54
CA LEU A 127 4.35 14.97 -2.70
C LEU A 127 3.44 16.17 -2.89
N GLN A 128 3.41 16.69 -4.11
CA GLN A 128 2.44 17.68 -4.55
C GLN A 128 1.28 16.99 -5.28
N PRO A 129 0.04 17.47 -5.12
CA PRO A 129 -1.07 17.00 -5.95
C PRO A 129 -0.84 17.38 -7.41
N GLY A 130 -1.42 16.59 -8.32
CA GLY A 130 -1.52 16.88 -9.74
C GLY A 130 -2.51 18.01 -10.03
N THR A 131 -2.73 18.30 -11.31
CA THR A 131 -3.68 19.34 -11.76
C THR A 131 -5.14 18.99 -11.52
N ASP A 132 -5.41 17.74 -11.13
CA ASP A 132 -6.73 17.18 -10.81
C ASP A 132 -6.98 17.07 -9.30
N ASP A 133 -6.16 17.76 -8.49
CA ASP A 133 -6.15 17.76 -7.03
C ASP A 133 -5.94 16.36 -6.39
N ALA A 134 -5.36 15.41 -7.14
CA ALA A 134 -5.05 14.07 -6.63
C ALA A 134 -3.55 13.77 -6.61
N PHE A 135 -3.15 12.79 -5.82
CA PHE A 135 -1.79 12.28 -5.78
C PHE A 135 -1.66 11.09 -6.72
N HIS A 136 -0.62 11.12 -7.55
CA HIS A 136 -0.32 10.06 -8.52
C HIS A 136 0.86 9.23 -8.06
N TYR A 137 0.73 7.93 -8.26
CA TYR A 137 1.71 6.94 -7.87
C TYR A 137 1.98 5.96 -9.00
N ARG A 138 3.16 5.34 -8.98
CA ARG A 138 3.52 4.27 -9.90
C ARG A 138 3.95 3.05 -9.10
N VAL A 139 3.48 1.89 -9.53
CA VAL A 139 3.91 0.57 -9.03
C VAL A 139 4.38 -0.23 -10.23
N TYR A 140 5.45 -1.01 -10.04
CA TYR A 140 6.01 -1.84 -11.09
C TYR A 140 5.98 -3.31 -10.67
N VAL A 141 5.43 -4.17 -11.51
CA VAL A 141 5.42 -5.63 -11.33
C VAL A 141 6.17 -6.23 -12.53
N PRO A 142 7.23 -7.04 -12.37
CA PRO A 142 7.82 -7.75 -13.50
C PRO A 142 6.76 -8.48 -14.31
N VAL A 143 6.86 -8.41 -15.63
CA VAL A 143 5.88 -9.11 -16.50
C VAL A 143 5.99 -10.62 -16.32
N ALA A 144 7.22 -11.11 -16.16
CA ALA A 144 7.48 -12.51 -15.89
C ALA A 144 8.60 -12.66 -14.85
N HIS A 145 8.48 -13.69 -14.02
CA HIS A 145 9.56 -14.12 -13.14
C HIS A 145 9.78 -15.61 -13.36
N ARG A 146 11.03 -15.99 -13.62
CA ARG A 146 11.46 -17.38 -13.61
C ARG A 146 12.12 -17.67 -12.28
N GLU A 147 11.76 -18.80 -11.72
CA GLU A 147 12.32 -19.25 -10.46
C GLU A 147 13.85 -19.38 -10.56
N VAL A 148 14.53 -18.81 -9.58
CA VAL A 148 15.98 -18.86 -9.46
C VAL A 148 16.33 -19.79 -8.32
N ARG A 149 17.36 -20.63 -8.52
CA ARG A 149 17.89 -21.44 -7.42
C ARG A 149 18.38 -20.51 -6.30
N PRO A 150 17.99 -20.76 -5.04
CA PRO A 150 18.53 -20.03 -3.90
C PRO A 150 20.07 -20.09 -3.91
N GLU A 151 20.71 -18.93 -3.83
CA GLU A 151 22.18 -18.85 -3.74
C GLU A 151 22.65 -19.01 -2.29
N THR A 152 21.75 -18.76 -1.33
CA THR A 152 22.03 -18.79 0.11
C THR A 152 20.93 -19.53 0.88
N SER A 153 21.30 -20.16 1.99
CA SER A 153 20.35 -20.82 2.88
C SER A 153 19.39 -19.80 3.50
N GLY A 154 18.09 -20.08 3.48
CA GLY A 154 17.05 -19.20 4.01
C GLY A 154 16.47 -18.20 3.01
N GLN A 155 16.98 -18.14 1.77
CA GLN A 155 16.37 -17.32 0.72
C GLN A 155 15.00 -17.88 0.34
N VAL A 156 13.97 -17.03 0.36
CA VAL A 156 12.61 -17.40 -0.03
C VAL A 156 12.57 -17.72 -1.52
N ARG A 157 12.06 -18.90 -1.85
CA ARG A 157 11.83 -19.33 -3.23
C ARG A 157 10.52 -18.71 -3.72
N LEU A 158 10.62 -17.76 -4.64
CA LEU A 158 9.46 -17.15 -5.29
C LEU A 158 8.98 -18.05 -6.43
N PRO A 159 7.66 -18.22 -6.64
CA PRO A 159 7.16 -19.04 -7.72
C PRO A 159 7.34 -18.37 -9.08
N THR A 160 7.46 -19.19 -10.12
CA THR A 160 7.46 -18.71 -11.51
C THR A 160 6.08 -18.18 -11.87
N TYR A 161 6.04 -17.07 -12.60
CA TYR A 161 4.80 -16.54 -13.19
C TYR A 161 5.08 -15.81 -14.49
N ASP A 162 4.04 -15.72 -15.33
CA ASP A 162 3.99 -14.87 -16.52
C ASP A 162 2.63 -14.18 -16.56
N LEU A 163 2.62 -12.85 -16.46
CA LEU A 163 1.40 -12.05 -16.45
C LEU A 163 0.71 -12.03 -17.82
N ARG A 164 1.40 -12.43 -18.90
CA ARG A 164 0.86 -12.42 -20.27
C ARG A 164 -0.04 -13.62 -20.56
N GLU A 165 0.15 -14.71 -19.82
CA GLU A 165 -0.59 -15.96 -20.01
C GLU A 165 -1.80 -16.08 -19.07
N THR A 166 -1.86 -15.22 -18.05
CA THR A 166 -2.90 -15.29 -17.03
C THR A 166 -4.20 -14.63 -17.48
N LYS A 167 -5.32 -15.18 -17.01
CA LYS A 167 -6.65 -14.56 -17.12
C LYS A 167 -7.12 -13.97 -15.78
N ASP A 168 -6.31 -14.12 -14.75
CA ASP A 168 -6.64 -13.69 -13.40
C ASP A 168 -6.35 -12.20 -13.23
N ASP A 169 -7.22 -11.51 -12.51
CA ASP A 169 -6.96 -10.14 -12.12
C ASP A 169 -5.78 -10.08 -11.16
N LEU A 170 -5.03 -8.99 -11.24
CA LEU A 170 -3.94 -8.68 -10.33
C LEU A 170 -4.49 -7.86 -9.16
N CYS A 171 -4.07 -8.20 -7.95
CA CYS A 171 -4.40 -7.50 -6.73
C CYS A 171 -3.12 -6.93 -6.12
N LEU A 172 -3.15 -5.63 -5.78
CA LEU A 172 -2.08 -4.95 -5.06
C LEU A 172 -2.57 -4.46 -3.70
N ARG A 173 -1.63 -4.24 -2.78
CA ARG A 173 -1.87 -3.53 -1.53
C ARG A 173 -0.61 -2.83 -1.08
N LEU A 174 -0.69 -1.51 -0.88
CA LEU A 174 0.32 -0.78 -0.14
C LEU A 174 0.24 -1.14 1.35
N PHE A 175 1.37 -1.40 1.97
CA PHE A 175 1.46 -1.70 3.38
C PHE A 175 2.71 -1.09 4.00
N SER A 176 2.66 -0.84 5.31
CA SER A 176 3.83 -0.55 6.11
C SER A 176 3.89 -1.54 7.27
N PRO A 177 5.00 -2.29 7.42
CA PRO A 177 5.21 -3.12 8.60
C PRO A 177 5.32 -2.19 9.80
N GLY A 178 4.35 -2.24 10.70
CA GLY A 178 4.35 -1.39 11.89
C GLY A 178 5.40 -1.85 12.90
N TYR A 179 6.05 -0.92 13.60
CA TYR A 179 6.81 -1.22 14.83
C TYR A 179 5.89 -1.69 15.98
N ASN A 180 4.57 -1.50 15.86
CA ASN A 180 3.57 -1.81 16.88
C ASN A 180 2.44 -2.69 16.32
N ILE A 181 2.55 -4.02 16.46
CA ILE A 181 1.51 -5.07 16.48
C ILE A 181 0.54 -5.20 15.27
N THR A 182 0.24 -4.12 14.53
CA THR A 182 -0.70 -4.08 13.40
C THR A 182 -0.14 -3.27 12.24
N ASP A 183 -0.11 -3.89 11.05
CA ASP A 183 0.37 -3.22 9.83
C ASP A 183 -0.59 -2.10 9.41
N SER A 184 -0.02 -0.99 8.94
CA SER A 184 -0.75 0.03 8.18
C SER A 184 -0.99 -0.48 6.77
N ARG A 185 -2.22 -0.36 6.26
CA ARG A 185 -2.61 -0.95 4.98
C ARG A 185 -3.54 -0.03 4.19
N SER A 186 -3.41 -0.08 2.88
CA SER A 186 -4.41 0.45 1.94
C SER A 186 -5.54 -0.57 1.72
N LYS A 187 -6.63 -0.11 1.10
CA LYS A 187 -7.60 -1.04 0.48
C LYS A 187 -6.93 -1.83 -0.64
N THR A 188 -7.42 -3.04 -0.93
CA THR A 188 -6.96 -3.81 -2.09
C THR A 188 -7.23 -3.02 -3.37
N ILE A 189 -6.20 -2.91 -4.18
CA ILE A 189 -6.23 -2.30 -5.50
C ILE A 189 -6.36 -3.43 -6.50
N ARG A 190 -7.43 -3.46 -7.28
CA ARG A 190 -7.68 -4.50 -8.28
C ARG A 190 -7.31 -3.95 -9.66
N VAL A 191 -6.41 -4.63 -10.35
CA VAL A 191 -6.01 -4.39 -11.73
C VAL A 191 -6.68 -5.48 -12.58
N PRO A 192 -7.71 -5.14 -13.37
CA PRO A 192 -8.39 -6.12 -14.22
C PRO A 192 -7.43 -6.76 -15.23
N ALA A 193 -7.53 -8.07 -15.45
CA ALA A 193 -6.71 -8.81 -16.40
C ALA A 193 -6.76 -8.21 -17.81
N LYS A 194 -7.93 -7.69 -18.22
CA LYS A 194 -8.11 -6.99 -19.51
C LYS A 194 -7.27 -5.73 -19.70
N MET A 195 -6.69 -5.17 -18.63
CA MET A 195 -5.79 -4.02 -18.70
C MET A 195 -4.33 -4.44 -18.84
N ILE A 196 -4.01 -5.72 -18.66
CA ILE A 196 -2.67 -6.25 -18.86
C ILE A 196 -2.48 -6.43 -20.37
N PRO A 197 -1.53 -5.71 -20.99
CA PRO A 197 -1.31 -5.83 -22.43
C PRO A 197 -0.94 -7.26 -22.82
N ALA A 198 -1.60 -7.79 -23.86
CA ALA A 198 -1.15 -9.01 -24.52
C ALA A 198 0.10 -8.71 -25.37
N LEU A 199 0.93 -9.72 -25.64
CA LEU A 199 1.98 -9.60 -26.64
C LEU A 199 1.34 -9.45 -28.02
N GLU A 200 1.69 -8.39 -28.74
CA GLU A 200 1.57 -8.32 -30.21
C GLU A 200 2.74 -9.07 -30.87
#